data_AF-A0A1J5GWZ1-F1
#
_entry.id   AF-A0A1J5GWZ1-F1
#
_cell.length_a   1.000
_cell.length_b   1.000
_cell.length_c   1.000
_cell.angle_alpha   90.00
_cell.angle_beta   90.00
_cell.angle_gamma   90.00
#
_symmetry.space_group_name_H-M   'P 1'
#
loop_
_entity.id
_entity.type
_entity.pdbx_description
1 polymer ?
#
loop_
_entity_poly.entity_id
_entity_poly.type
_entity_poly.pdbx_seq_one_letter_code
_entity_poly.pdbx_strand_id
1 'polypeptide(L)' 'MELVKEKRPDWALKIRPWLQAFDLGAIYNKDLLKKEIKAVEDNGGYGFLFWNARNDYTVFRGFSDK' A
#
# COMPACT_ATOMS: atom_id res chain seq x y z
N MET A 1 1.06 21.16 -9.67
CA MET A 1 0.78 19.78 -10.13
C MET A 1 1.04 19.64 -11.64
N GLU A 2 2.13 20.23 -12.16
CA GLU A 2 2.30 20.45 -13.61
C GLU A 2 3.71 20.10 -14.12
N LEU A 3 4.38 19.14 -13.49
CA LEU A 3 5.73 18.71 -13.88
C LEU A 3 5.84 17.25 -14.34
N VAL A 4 4.71 16.52 -14.43
CA VAL A 4 4.73 15.08 -14.77
C VAL A 4 4.52 14.81 -16.26
N LYS A 5 4.19 15.84 -17.07
CA LYS A 5 3.69 15.63 -18.44
C LYS A 5 4.75 15.38 -19.52
N GLU A 6 6.04 15.66 -19.30
CA GLU A 6 6.89 15.91 -20.47
C GLU A 6 7.69 14.73 -21.05
N LYS A 7 8.04 13.66 -20.33
CA LYS A 7 8.76 12.53 -20.98
C LYS A 7 8.52 11.21 -20.28
N ARG A 8 7.59 10.38 -20.77
CA ARG A 8 7.64 8.94 -20.54
C ARG A 8 7.34 8.18 -21.84
N PRO A 9 8.19 7.21 -22.23
CA PRO A 9 7.89 6.32 -23.34
C PRO A 9 6.58 5.54 -23.08
N ASP A 10 5.98 5.04 -24.14
CA ASP A 10 4.68 4.37 -24.28
C ASP A 10 4.53 3.04 -23.49
N TRP A 11 5.50 2.70 -22.64
CA TRP A 11 5.25 1.74 -21.57
C TRP A 11 4.33 2.42 -20.54
N ALA A 12 3.09 1.97 -20.45
CA ALA A 12 2.16 2.41 -19.42
C ALA A 12 2.84 2.31 -18.03
N LEU A 13 2.99 3.45 -17.35
CA LEU A 13 3.58 3.51 -16.01
C LEU A 13 2.71 2.71 -15.04
N LYS A 14 3.21 1.55 -14.60
CA LYS A 14 2.55 0.71 -13.59
C LYS A 14 3.05 1.08 -12.21
N ILE A 15 2.21 1.73 -11.40
CA ILE A 15 2.53 2.08 -10.01
C ILE A 15 2.09 0.92 -9.11
N ARG A 16 2.98 0.47 -8.22
CA ARG A 16 2.70 -0.53 -7.18
C ARG A 16 3.21 -0.02 -5.82
N PRO A 17 2.35 0.62 -5.01
CA PRO A 17 2.78 1.20 -3.74
C PRO A 17 3.07 0.14 -2.68
N TRP A 18 3.85 0.56 -1.67
CA TRP A 18 4.09 -0.18 -0.43
C TRP A 18 3.09 0.30 0.62
N LEU A 19 2.27 -0.61 1.12
CA LEU A 19 1.28 -0.38 2.17
C LEU A 19 1.87 -0.74 3.53
N GLN A 20 1.67 0.13 4.51
CA GLN A 20 2.17 -0.08 5.86
C GLN A 20 1.39 -1.21 6.53
N ALA A 21 2.08 -2.22 7.06
CA ALA A 21 1.42 -3.36 7.71
C ALA A 21 1.86 -3.54 9.18
N PHE A 22 2.00 -2.44 9.92
CA PHE A 22 2.43 -2.45 11.32
C PHE A 22 1.95 -1.20 12.07
N ASP A 23 1.91 -1.32 13.41
CA ASP A 23 1.54 -0.24 14.31
C ASP A 23 2.71 0.73 14.55
N LEU A 24 2.45 2.03 14.44
CA LEU A 24 3.37 3.12 14.81
C LEU A 24 2.76 3.98 15.93
N GLY A 25 2.42 3.34 17.04
CA GLY A 25 1.73 4.01 18.16
C GLY A 25 0.25 4.32 17.89
N ALA A 26 -0.27 3.99 16.71
CA ALA A 26 -1.69 3.97 16.37
C ALA A 26 -2.13 2.52 16.13
N ILE A 27 -3.38 2.20 16.47
CA ILE A 27 -3.97 0.89 16.20
C ILE A 27 -4.19 0.75 14.70
N TYR A 28 -3.42 -0.14 14.08
CA TYR A 28 -3.55 -0.46 12.67
C TYR A 28 -4.31 -1.79 12.52
N ASN A 29 -5.63 -1.69 12.33
CA ASN A 29 -6.52 -2.85 12.28
C ASN A 29 -6.85 -3.29 10.85
N LYS A 30 -7.58 -4.41 10.73
CA LYS A 30 -7.98 -4.99 9.44
C LYS A 30 -8.77 -4.03 8.55
N ASP A 31 -9.55 -3.14 9.15
CA ASP A 31 -10.41 -2.22 8.39
C ASP A 31 -9.63 -1.05 7.79
N LEU A 32 -8.61 -0.56 8.50
CA LEU A 32 -7.69 0.44 7.96
C LEU A 32 -6.89 -0.14 6.79
N LEU A 33 -6.42 -1.37 6.92
CA LEU A 33 -5.75 -2.08 5.83
C LEU A 33 -6.64 -2.21 4.60
N LYS A 34 -7.91 -2.62 4.77
CA LYS A 34 -8.87 -2.69 3.66
C LYS A 34 -9.08 -1.32 2.99
N LYS A 35 -9.07 -0.23 3.76
CA LYS A 35 -9.17 1.14 3.21
C LYS A 35 -7.93 1.50 2.39
N GLU A 36 -6.74 1.10 2.81
CA GLU A 36 -5.52 1.32 2.02
C GLU A 36 -5.53 0.54 0.71
N ILE A 37 -5.92 -0.75 0.75
CA ILE A 37 -6.09 -1.57 -0.46
C ILE A 37 -7.09 -0.90 -1.40
N LYS A 38 -8.26 -0.51 -0.88
CA LYS A 38 -9.28 0.20 -1.66
C LYS A 38 -8.75 1.50 -2.26
N ALA A 39 -7.96 2.27 -1.51
CA ALA A 39 -7.35 3.50 -2.03
C ALA A 39 -6.39 3.23 -3.19
N VAL A 40 -5.64 2.12 -3.16
CA VAL A 40 -4.77 1.72 -4.28
C VAL A 40 -5.60 1.36 -5.51
N GLU A 41 -6.67 0.59 -5.33
CA GLU A 41 -7.57 0.17 -6.42
C GLU A 41 -8.29 1.38 -7.04
N ASP A 42 -8.84 2.26 -6.20
CA ASP A 42 -9.58 3.46 -6.63
C ASP A 42 -8.69 4.45 -7.41
N ASN A 43 -7.37 4.44 -7.19
CA ASN A 43 -6.40 5.32 -7.85
C ASN A 43 -5.63 4.66 -9.00
N GLY A 44 -6.06 3.47 -9.46
CA GLY A 44 -5.47 2.80 -10.63
C GLY A 44 -4.09 2.17 -10.37
N GLY A 45 -3.81 1.79 -9.13
CA GLY A 45 -2.61 1.03 -8.78
C GLY A 45 -2.61 -0.37 -9.41
N TYR A 46 -1.46 -0.82 -9.91
CA TYR A 46 -1.28 -2.13 -10.53
C TYR A 46 -1.05 -3.25 -9.48
N GLY A 47 -1.70 -3.13 -8.32
CA GLY A 47 -1.48 -3.94 -7.11
C GLY A 47 -0.65 -3.21 -6.04
N PHE A 48 -0.32 -3.90 -4.95
CA PHE A 48 0.39 -3.36 -3.80
C PHE A 48 1.33 -4.40 -3.17
N LEU A 49 2.24 -3.95 -2.32
CA LEU A 49 3.06 -4.81 -1.45
C LEU A 49 2.87 -4.38 0.00
N PHE A 50 2.80 -5.33 0.92
CA PHE A 50 2.83 -4.99 2.35
C PHE A 50 4.26 -4.82 2.83
N TRP A 51 4.45 -3.84 3.69
CA TRP A 51 5.73 -3.57 4.32
C TRP A 51 5.60 -3.61 5.83
N ASN A 52 6.47 -4.40 6.46
CA ASN A 52 6.66 -4.40 7.91
C ASN A 52 8.09 -3.95 8.21
N ALA A 53 8.25 -2.90 9.02
CA ALA A 53 9.58 -2.40 9.40
C ALA A 53 10.43 -3.43 10.17
N ARG A 54 9.81 -4.42 10.83
CA ARG A 54 10.52 -5.53 11.49
C ARG A 54 10.92 -6.67 10.53
N ASN A 55 10.55 -6.58 9.25
CA ASN A 55 10.65 -7.66 8.26
C ASN A 55 9.97 -8.97 8.69
N ASP A 56 9.03 -8.90 9.63
CA ASP A 56 8.25 -10.04 10.10
C ASP A 56 6.88 -10.03 9.41
N TYR A 57 6.69 -10.99 8.50
CA TYR A 57 5.44 -11.19 7.76
C TYR A 57 4.60 -12.33 8.33
N THR A 58 5.07 -12.99 9.40
CA THR A 58 4.29 -14.00 10.13
C THR A 58 3.29 -13.31 11.06
N VAL A 59 3.68 -12.15 11.60
CA VAL A 59 2.88 -11.29 12.47
C VAL A 59 2.18 -10.24 11.63
N PHE A 60 1.39 -10.68 10.66
CA PHE A 60 0.51 -9.76 9.94
C PHE A 60 -0.68 -9.37 10.84
N ARG A 61 -0.50 -8.32 11.66
CA ARG A 61 -1.53 -7.86 12.61
C ARG A 61 -2.79 -7.37 11.92
N GLY A 62 -2.69 -6.90 10.68
CA GLY A 62 -3.85 -6.49 9.87
C GLY A 62 -4.79 -7.64 9.45
N PHE A 63 -4.43 -8.91 9.68
CA PHE A 63 -5.30 -10.09 9.44
C PHE A 63 -5.33 -11.07 10.61
N SER A 64 -4.60 -10.81 11.72
CA SER A 64 -4.69 -11.65 12.91
C SER A 64 -5.95 -11.27 13.69
N ASP A 65 -6.91 -12.19 13.77
CA ASP A 65 -8.14 -12.09 14.59
C ASP A 65 -7.82 -12.21 16.10
N LYS A 66 -7.02 -11.30 16.64
CA LYS A 66 -6.92 -11.15 18.10
C LYS A 66 -7.68 -9.93 18.57
#